data_AF-A0A662SV34-F1
#
_entry.id   AF-A0A662SV34-F1
#
_cell.length_a   1.000
_cell.length_b   1.000
_cell.length_c   1.000
_cell.angle_alpha   90.00
_cell.angle_beta   90.00
_cell.angle_gamma   90.00
#
_symmetry.space_group_name_H-M   'P 1'
#
loop_
_entity.id
_entity.type
_entity.pdbx_description
1 polymer ?
#
loop_
_entity_poly.entity_id
_entity_poly.type
_entity_poly.pdbx_seq_one_letter_code
_entity_poly.pdbx_strand_id
1 'polypeptide(L)'
;MRDMNVNGARNVLEACREADVSWVMVLSSAMAYGAYRDNPVPLTEEHPLRGGRLPYSQDKREIDLLAQEFARENPDVRVLIARPAMVLGPNVESFLSRYIMGSGVALIPWDANAPLQFIHEDDVVRFCKLAMEQRASGAYNIAGEGALTFLEVLEISGRRYLKLPPVVAYAIAYILHKAGVMEASPAQYDVVRFPQAVSTEKARRELGFNPEYTTLGALISFLRSKGVKPKLEE
;
A
#
# COMPACT_ATOMS: atom_id res chain seq x y z
N MET A 1 -2.60 -10.15 -15.32
CA MET A 1 -2.83 -9.39 -14.06
C MET A 1 -3.03 -7.91 -14.34
N ARG A 2 -2.08 -7.23 -14.99
CA ARG A 2 -2.23 -5.82 -15.38
C ARG A 2 -3.52 -5.51 -16.16
N ASP A 3 -3.84 -6.34 -17.14
CA ASP A 3 -5.10 -6.23 -17.91
C ASP A 3 -6.34 -6.23 -17.00
N MET A 4 -6.47 -7.25 -16.15
CA MET A 4 -7.54 -7.35 -15.14
C MET A 4 -7.59 -6.14 -14.19
N ASN A 5 -6.45 -5.60 -13.81
CA ASN A 5 -6.37 -4.44 -12.91
C ASN A 5 -6.81 -3.15 -13.61
N VAL A 6 -6.12 -2.79 -14.70
CA VAL A 6 -6.25 -1.50 -15.37
C VAL A 6 -7.46 -1.48 -16.30
N ASN A 7 -7.58 -2.46 -17.19
CA ASN A 7 -8.73 -2.53 -18.11
C ASN A 7 -9.99 -2.94 -17.35
N GLY A 8 -9.87 -3.75 -16.30
CA GLY A 8 -11.00 -3.99 -15.39
C GLY A 8 -11.52 -2.71 -14.75
N ALA A 9 -10.63 -1.86 -14.22
CA ALA A 9 -11.03 -0.56 -13.67
C ALA A 9 -11.66 0.35 -14.74
N ARG A 10 -11.09 0.41 -15.94
CA ARG A 10 -11.64 1.17 -17.08
C ARG A 10 -13.06 0.71 -17.42
N ASN A 11 -13.25 -0.60 -17.58
CA ASN A 11 -14.55 -1.18 -17.93
C ASN A 11 -15.62 -0.88 -16.86
N VAL A 12 -15.25 -0.94 -15.58
CA VAL A 12 -16.19 -0.60 -14.49
C VAL A 12 -16.56 0.88 -14.52
N LEU A 13 -15.59 1.78 -14.72
CA LEU A 13 -15.86 3.22 -14.83
C LEU A 13 -16.73 3.55 -16.05
N GLU A 14 -16.47 2.92 -17.20
CA GLU A 14 -17.32 3.06 -18.39
C GLU A 14 -18.75 2.57 -18.13
N ALA A 15 -18.91 1.41 -17.51
CA ALA A 15 -20.23 0.88 -17.13
C ALA A 15 -20.94 1.78 -16.12
N CYS A 16 -20.20 2.40 -15.17
CA CYS A 16 -20.75 3.38 -14.25
C CYS A 16 -21.35 4.58 -14.99
N ARG A 17 -20.68 5.09 -16.02
CA ARG A 17 -21.19 6.16 -16.87
C ARG A 17 -22.42 5.73 -17.65
N GLU A 18 -22.42 4.55 -18.26
CA GLU A 18 -23.56 4.04 -19.05
C GLU A 18 -24.79 3.74 -18.20
N ALA A 19 -24.61 3.43 -16.92
CA ALA A 19 -25.67 3.14 -15.98
C ALA A 19 -26.11 4.37 -15.15
N ASP A 20 -25.65 5.58 -15.49
CA ASP A 20 -25.97 6.83 -14.80
C ASP A 20 -25.75 6.77 -13.27
N VAL A 21 -24.67 6.13 -12.83
CA VAL A 21 -24.38 6.08 -11.38
C VAL A 21 -24.00 7.47 -10.85
N SER A 22 -24.57 7.85 -9.71
CA SER A 22 -24.28 9.14 -9.09
C SER A 22 -23.04 9.16 -8.19
N TRP A 23 -22.51 8.00 -7.84
CA TRP A 23 -21.34 7.86 -6.96
C TRP A 23 -20.57 6.57 -7.23
N VAL A 24 -19.24 6.67 -7.32
CA VAL A 24 -18.34 5.52 -7.50
C VAL A 24 -17.09 5.69 -6.64
N MET A 25 -16.60 4.58 -6.09
CA MET A 25 -15.35 4.52 -5.33
C MET A 25 -14.35 3.63 -6.04
N VAL A 26 -13.12 4.11 -6.16
CA VAL A 26 -11.98 3.37 -6.71
C VAL A 26 -10.94 3.13 -5.61
N LEU A 27 -10.65 1.86 -5.35
CA LEU A 27 -9.58 1.46 -4.44
C LEU A 27 -8.24 1.46 -5.18
N SER A 28 -7.53 2.58 -5.06
CA SER A 28 -6.14 2.75 -5.47
C SER A 28 -5.19 2.18 -4.40
N SER A 29 -4.04 2.81 -4.15
CA SER A 29 -3.07 2.49 -3.10
C SER A 29 -2.06 3.63 -2.95
N ALA A 30 -1.53 3.84 -1.74
CA ALA A 30 -0.34 4.68 -1.53
C ALA A 30 0.87 4.20 -2.37
N MET A 31 0.88 2.93 -2.80
CA MET A 31 1.89 2.40 -3.72
C MET A 31 1.94 3.14 -5.07
N ALA A 32 0.87 3.86 -5.45
CA ALA A 32 0.77 4.68 -6.66
C ALA A 32 1.70 5.91 -6.66
N TYR A 33 2.06 6.44 -5.49
CA TYR A 33 3.05 7.52 -5.40
C TYR A 33 4.43 7.08 -5.87
N GLY A 34 4.78 5.82 -5.63
CA GLY A 34 6.13 5.30 -5.79
C GLY A 34 7.04 5.60 -4.61
N ALA A 35 8.05 4.75 -4.42
CA ALA A 35 9.10 4.96 -3.44
C ALA A 35 10.32 5.61 -4.11
N TYR A 36 10.62 6.85 -3.74
CA TYR A 36 11.73 7.62 -4.29
C TYR A 36 12.48 8.39 -3.19
N ARG A 37 13.79 8.56 -3.39
CA ARG A 37 14.67 9.23 -2.41
C ARG A 37 14.26 10.67 -2.10
N ASP A 38 13.67 11.34 -3.07
CA ASP A 38 13.24 12.74 -3.04
C ASP A 38 11.77 12.91 -2.64
N ASN A 39 11.06 11.84 -2.26
CA ASN A 39 9.69 11.99 -1.77
C ASN A 39 9.68 12.77 -0.44
N PRO A 40 8.77 13.74 -0.28
CA PRO A 40 8.54 14.38 1.00
C PRO A 40 7.94 13.38 1.99
N VAL A 41 8.18 13.62 3.27
CA VAL A 41 7.63 12.80 4.36
C VAL A 41 6.86 13.71 5.31
N PRO A 42 5.51 13.60 5.37
CA PRO A 42 4.66 12.68 4.61
C PRO A 42 4.27 13.20 3.21
N LEU A 43 3.92 12.28 2.31
CA LEU A 43 3.20 12.56 1.06
C LEU A 43 1.74 12.92 1.34
N THR A 44 1.19 13.89 0.63
CA THR A 44 -0.23 14.26 0.67
C THR A 44 -0.93 13.92 -0.65
N GLU A 45 -2.25 14.06 -0.69
CA GLU A 45 -3.08 13.80 -1.87
C GLU A 45 -2.74 14.67 -3.08
N GLU A 46 -2.15 15.85 -2.83
CA GLU A 46 -1.71 16.83 -3.83
C GLU A 46 -0.36 16.50 -4.48
N HIS A 47 0.40 15.56 -3.90
CA HIS A 47 1.68 15.15 -4.47
C HIS A 47 1.47 14.28 -5.71
N PRO A 48 2.38 14.37 -6.71
CA PRO A 48 2.22 13.64 -7.95
C PRO A 48 2.34 12.14 -7.75
N LEU A 49 1.48 11.39 -8.45
CA LEU A 49 1.60 9.94 -8.56
C LEU A 49 2.67 9.59 -9.60
N ARG A 50 3.85 9.21 -9.14
CA ARG A 50 4.99 8.88 -10.01
C ARG A 50 5.03 7.39 -10.37
N GLY A 51 4.36 6.54 -9.60
CA GLY A 51 4.39 5.09 -9.77
C GLY A 51 5.74 4.54 -9.35
N GLY A 52 6.02 3.28 -9.60
CA GLY A 52 7.29 2.68 -9.16
C GLY A 52 7.88 1.75 -10.19
N ARG A 53 9.04 1.18 -9.85
CA ARG A 53 9.63 0.08 -10.62
C ARG A 53 8.88 -1.25 -10.41
N LEU A 54 8.06 -1.33 -9.37
CA LEU A 54 7.16 -2.46 -9.15
C LEU A 54 5.95 -2.38 -10.10
N PRO A 55 5.59 -3.47 -10.81
CA PRO A 55 4.39 -3.50 -11.66
C PRO A 55 3.11 -3.11 -10.91
N TYR A 56 2.95 -3.56 -9.65
CA TYR A 56 1.80 -3.19 -8.82
C TYR A 56 1.68 -1.67 -8.61
N SER A 57 2.79 -0.96 -8.39
CA SER A 57 2.80 0.49 -8.25
C SER A 57 2.42 1.20 -9.56
N GLN A 58 2.79 0.63 -10.70
CA GLN A 58 2.43 1.15 -12.03
C GLN A 58 0.93 0.97 -12.29
N ASP A 59 0.41 -0.23 -12.04
CA ASP A 59 -1.01 -0.54 -12.18
C ASP A 59 -1.86 0.35 -11.28
N LYS A 60 -1.49 0.50 -9.99
CA LYS A 60 -2.24 1.36 -9.06
C LYS A 60 -2.16 2.84 -9.43
N ARG A 61 -1.02 3.34 -9.92
CA ARG A 61 -0.93 4.70 -10.47
C ARG A 61 -1.91 4.90 -11.61
N GLU A 62 -1.96 3.97 -12.54
CA GLU A 62 -2.81 4.09 -13.73
C GLU A 62 -4.29 4.03 -13.38
N ILE A 63 -4.71 3.11 -12.51
CA ILE A 63 -6.08 3.05 -11.99
C ILE A 63 -6.47 4.38 -11.31
N ASP A 64 -5.58 4.96 -10.53
CA ASP A 64 -5.81 6.24 -9.87
C ASP A 64 -5.99 7.39 -10.89
N LEU A 65 -5.10 7.46 -11.89
CA LEU A 65 -5.19 8.47 -12.94
C LEU A 65 -6.44 8.30 -13.79
N LEU A 66 -6.86 7.07 -14.09
CA LEU A 66 -8.13 6.79 -14.77
C LEU A 66 -9.32 7.28 -13.95
N ALA A 67 -9.32 7.06 -12.63
CA ALA A 67 -10.38 7.55 -11.76
C ALA A 67 -10.40 9.10 -11.68
N GLN A 68 -9.23 9.75 -11.66
CA GLN A 68 -9.13 11.21 -11.71
C GLN A 68 -9.63 11.78 -13.04
N GLU A 69 -9.30 11.11 -14.15
CA GLU A 69 -9.78 11.47 -15.48
C GLU A 69 -11.29 11.31 -15.59
N PHE A 70 -11.81 10.17 -15.16
CA PHE A 70 -13.24 9.91 -15.11
C PHE A 70 -14.00 10.96 -14.29
N ALA A 71 -13.47 11.36 -13.12
CA ALA A 71 -14.06 12.41 -12.29
C ALA A 71 -14.10 13.78 -12.99
N ARG A 72 -13.09 14.08 -13.81
CA ARG A 72 -13.01 15.34 -14.56
C ARG A 72 -13.95 15.38 -15.75
N GLU A 73 -14.13 14.25 -16.41
CA GLU A 73 -15.00 14.10 -17.58
C GLU A 73 -16.49 13.95 -17.22
N ASN A 74 -16.79 13.50 -16.00
CA ASN A 74 -18.15 13.24 -15.53
C ASN A 74 -18.43 14.03 -14.24
N PRO A 75 -18.56 15.38 -14.32
CA PRO A 75 -18.70 16.24 -13.14
C PRO A 75 -19.96 15.98 -12.32
N ASP A 76 -20.99 15.35 -12.90
CA ASP A 76 -22.22 14.96 -12.21
C ASP A 76 -22.06 13.68 -11.37
N VAL A 77 -20.94 12.96 -11.51
CA VAL A 77 -20.63 11.74 -10.76
C VAL A 77 -19.66 12.05 -9.63
N ARG A 78 -20.05 11.72 -8.39
CA ARG A 78 -19.15 11.84 -7.25
C ARG A 78 -18.16 10.67 -7.23
N VAL A 79 -16.91 10.94 -7.55
CA VAL A 79 -15.83 9.93 -7.58
C VAL A 79 -14.96 10.03 -6.34
N LEU A 80 -14.80 8.92 -5.61
CA LEU A 80 -13.85 8.79 -4.51
C LEU A 80 -12.67 7.90 -4.90
N ILE A 81 -11.46 8.33 -4.55
CA ILE A 81 -10.24 7.56 -4.78
C ILE A 81 -9.58 7.29 -3.42
N ALA A 82 -9.65 6.04 -2.96
CA ALA A 82 -9.02 5.64 -1.71
C ALA A 82 -7.59 5.16 -1.98
N ARG A 83 -6.61 5.71 -1.26
CA ARG A 83 -5.19 5.35 -1.35
C ARG A 83 -4.72 4.74 -0.02
N PRO A 84 -5.10 3.50 0.29
CA PRO A 84 -4.62 2.83 1.48
C PRO A 84 -3.11 2.59 1.43
N ALA A 85 -2.47 2.70 2.59
CA ALA A 85 -1.16 2.14 2.86
C ALA A 85 -1.17 0.60 2.70
N MET A 86 -0.07 -0.07 3.02
CA MET A 86 0.01 -1.52 2.87
C MET A 86 -1.01 -2.20 3.80
N VAL A 87 -1.98 -2.91 3.22
CA VAL A 87 -3.06 -3.54 4.01
C VAL A 87 -2.54 -4.82 4.66
N LEU A 88 -2.79 -4.96 5.96
CA LEU A 88 -2.54 -6.17 6.74
C LEU A 88 -3.79 -6.53 7.53
N GLY A 89 -3.98 -7.81 7.79
CA GLY A 89 -5.10 -8.29 8.59
C GLY A 89 -5.22 -9.80 8.52
N PRO A 90 -6.05 -10.40 9.38
CA PRO A 90 -6.24 -11.85 9.43
C PRO A 90 -6.53 -12.51 8.07
N ASN A 91 -7.30 -11.86 7.22
CA ASN A 91 -7.78 -12.39 5.94
C ASN A 91 -6.97 -11.90 4.72
N VAL A 92 -5.99 -11.02 4.92
CA VAL A 92 -5.14 -10.54 3.83
C VAL A 92 -4.10 -11.59 3.44
N GLU A 93 -4.14 -11.97 2.16
CA GLU A 93 -3.06 -12.67 1.47
C GLU A 93 -2.43 -11.77 0.41
N SER A 94 -1.32 -11.15 0.77
CA SER A 94 -0.53 -10.27 -0.09
C SER A 94 0.91 -10.75 -0.23
N PHE A 95 1.63 -10.21 -1.22
CA PHE A 95 3.08 -10.43 -1.32
C PHE A 95 3.79 -10.08 0.00
N LEU A 96 3.43 -8.97 0.65
CA LEU A 96 4.03 -8.59 1.93
C LEU A 96 3.72 -9.61 3.02
N SER A 97 2.47 -10.08 3.12
CA SER A 97 2.09 -11.07 4.14
C SER A 97 2.87 -12.39 3.98
N ARG A 98 2.98 -12.89 2.73
CA ARG A 98 3.77 -14.08 2.36
C ARG A 98 5.26 -13.85 2.49
N TYR A 99 5.72 -12.61 2.27
CA TYR A 99 7.04 -12.18 2.69
C TYR A 99 7.07 -12.35 4.19
N ILE A 100 6.56 -11.48 5.06
CA ILE A 100 6.67 -11.54 6.54
C ILE A 100 6.65 -12.98 7.10
N MET A 101 5.69 -13.82 6.70
CA MET A 101 5.50 -15.19 7.20
C MET A 101 6.51 -16.25 6.72
N GLY A 102 7.36 -15.95 5.74
CA GLY A 102 8.35 -16.89 5.22
C GLY A 102 9.40 -17.31 6.25
N SER A 103 9.83 -18.58 6.18
CA SER A 103 10.74 -19.22 7.14
C SER A 103 12.24 -19.07 6.82
N GLY A 104 12.59 -18.52 5.66
CA GLY A 104 13.97 -18.31 5.23
C GLY A 104 14.60 -17.02 5.77
N VAL A 105 15.93 -16.91 5.64
CA VAL A 105 16.67 -15.68 5.98
C VAL A 105 16.33 -14.59 4.97
N ALA A 106 15.72 -13.50 5.44
CA ALA A 106 15.46 -12.32 4.62
C ALA A 106 16.79 -11.61 4.30
N LEU A 107 17.11 -11.47 3.01
CA LEU A 107 18.24 -10.65 2.57
C LEU A 107 17.74 -9.22 2.40
N ILE A 108 18.29 -8.28 3.15
CA ILE A 108 17.85 -6.88 3.11
C ILE A 108 19.02 -5.93 2.89
N PRO A 109 18.84 -4.84 2.12
CA PRO A 109 19.78 -3.74 2.08
C PRO A 109 19.99 -3.15 3.48
N TRP A 110 21.22 -2.79 3.84
CA TRP A 110 21.51 -2.20 5.15
C TRP A 110 20.84 -0.83 5.39
N ASP A 111 20.38 -0.16 4.33
CA ASP A 111 19.75 1.16 4.33
C ASP A 111 18.22 1.07 4.15
N ALA A 112 17.63 -0.09 4.47
CA ALA A 112 16.19 -0.33 4.45
C ALA A 112 15.46 0.35 5.64
N ASN A 113 15.60 1.67 5.73
CA ASN A 113 15.13 2.51 6.84
C ASN A 113 13.95 3.41 6.45
N ALA A 114 13.26 3.12 5.34
CA ALA A 114 12.09 3.91 4.95
C ALA A 114 10.95 3.72 5.97
N PRO A 115 10.20 4.79 6.28
CA PRO A 115 9.00 4.67 7.10
C PRO A 115 7.92 3.91 6.31
N LEU A 116 7.59 2.70 6.76
CA LEU A 116 6.49 1.90 6.25
C LEU A 116 5.25 2.10 7.10
N GLN A 117 4.11 2.23 6.45
CA GLN A 117 2.81 2.32 7.09
C GLN A 117 1.95 1.12 6.72
N PHE A 118 1.17 0.67 7.69
CA PHE A 118 0.19 -0.40 7.52
C PHE A 118 -1.19 0.14 7.86
N ILE A 119 -2.21 -0.41 7.20
CA ILE A 119 -3.61 -0.20 7.60
C ILE A 119 -4.26 -1.56 7.79
N HIS A 120 -5.08 -1.69 8.85
CA HIS A 120 -5.80 -2.93 9.10
C HIS A 120 -6.92 -3.13 8.07
N GLU A 121 -7.19 -4.37 7.66
CA GLU A 121 -8.25 -4.67 6.69
C GLU A 121 -9.63 -4.14 7.15
N ASP A 122 -9.95 -4.27 8.44
CA ASP A 122 -11.19 -3.73 9.01
C ASP A 122 -11.26 -2.19 8.94
N ASP A 123 -10.11 -1.50 9.06
CA ASP A 123 -10.06 -0.05 8.90
C ASP A 123 -10.32 0.38 7.46
N VAL A 124 -9.87 -0.40 6.49
CA VAL A 124 -10.21 -0.17 5.07
C VAL A 124 -11.71 -0.33 4.86
N VAL A 125 -12.32 -1.39 5.41
CA VAL A 125 -13.78 -1.60 5.32
C VAL A 125 -14.56 -0.47 5.99
N ARG A 126 -14.14 -0.04 7.19
CA ARG A 126 -14.73 1.12 7.89
C ARG A 126 -14.66 2.39 7.05
N PHE A 127 -13.50 2.66 6.45
CA PHE A 127 -13.34 3.80 5.56
C PHE A 127 -14.30 3.73 4.37
N CYS A 128 -14.38 2.57 3.70
CA CYS A 128 -15.29 2.37 2.56
C CYS A 128 -16.75 2.63 2.95
N LYS A 129 -17.18 2.09 4.10
CA LYS A 129 -18.54 2.30 4.62
C LYS A 129 -18.82 3.78 4.89
N LEU A 130 -17.91 4.44 5.61
CA LEU A 130 -18.02 5.87 5.95
C LEU A 130 -18.09 6.75 4.70
N ALA A 131 -17.20 6.51 3.75
CA ALA A 131 -17.14 7.23 2.49
C ALA A 131 -18.40 7.01 1.63
N MET A 132 -18.97 5.80 1.63
CA MET A 132 -20.23 5.49 0.95
C MET A 132 -21.42 6.22 1.60
N GLU A 133 -21.53 6.19 2.92
CA GLU A 133 -22.60 6.84 3.68
C GLU A 133 -22.59 8.36 3.48
N GLN A 134 -21.41 8.98 3.48
CA GLN A 134 -21.25 10.41 3.23
C GLN A 134 -21.25 10.79 1.74
N ARG A 135 -21.28 9.80 0.85
CA ARG A 135 -21.07 9.97 -0.60
C ARG A 135 -19.82 10.79 -0.90
N ALA A 136 -18.76 10.62 -0.12
CA ALA A 136 -17.54 11.43 -0.20
C ALA A 136 -16.92 11.40 -1.60
N SER A 137 -16.16 12.43 -1.96
CA SER A 137 -15.56 12.58 -3.29
C SER A 137 -14.18 13.19 -3.19
N GLY A 138 -13.32 12.87 -4.16
CA GLY A 138 -11.91 13.24 -4.17
C GLY A 138 -10.99 12.10 -3.70
N ALA A 139 -9.68 12.37 -3.72
CA ALA A 139 -8.66 11.43 -3.26
C ALA A 139 -8.43 11.54 -1.75
N TYR A 140 -8.20 10.39 -1.10
CA TYR A 140 -7.90 10.27 0.33
C TYR A 140 -6.83 9.21 0.59
N ASN A 141 -5.77 9.58 1.29
CA ASN A 141 -4.79 8.67 1.86
C ASN A 141 -5.29 8.12 3.19
N ILE A 142 -5.18 6.81 3.38
CA ILE A 142 -5.55 6.15 4.63
C ILE A 142 -4.44 5.21 5.09
N ALA A 143 -4.05 5.33 6.34
CA ALA A 143 -2.98 4.55 6.97
C ALA A 143 -3.26 4.46 8.48
N GLY A 144 -2.76 3.41 9.14
CA GLY A 144 -2.70 3.36 10.59
C GLY A 144 -1.66 4.35 11.12
N GLU A 145 -1.89 4.89 12.32
CA GLU A 145 -0.98 5.84 12.96
C GLU A 145 0.42 5.24 13.19
N GLY A 146 1.45 6.09 13.10
CA GLY A 146 2.85 5.71 13.22
C GLY A 146 3.43 5.09 11.95
N ALA A 147 4.70 4.69 12.03
CA ALA A 147 5.41 3.99 10.96
C ALA A 147 6.41 3.01 11.57
N LEU A 148 6.78 1.98 10.81
CA LEU A 148 7.84 1.03 11.15
C LEU A 148 8.86 0.99 10.02
N THR A 149 10.12 0.78 10.33
CA THR A 149 11.11 0.34 9.36
C THR A 149 10.89 -1.13 9.01
N PHE A 150 11.42 -1.57 7.87
CA PHE A 150 11.34 -2.98 7.52
C PHE A 150 12.10 -3.88 8.49
N LEU A 151 13.15 -3.36 9.11
CA LEU A 151 13.91 -4.06 10.13
C LEU A 151 13.05 -4.38 11.37
N GLU A 152 12.35 -3.37 11.89
CA GLU A 152 11.42 -3.56 13.02
C GLU A 152 10.34 -4.58 12.68
N VAL A 153 9.80 -4.56 11.45
CA VAL A 153 8.82 -5.57 11.00
C VAL A 153 9.41 -6.99 11.07
N LEU A 154 10.66 -7.18 10.66
CA LEU A 154 11.34 -8.48 10.71
C LEU A 154 11.64 -8.91 12.15
N GLU A 155 12.05 -7.98 13.01
CA GLU A 155 12.34 -8.24 14.42
C GLU A 155 11.06 -8.62 15.18
N ILE A 156 9.99 -7.84 15.02
CA ILE A 156 8.68 -8.08 15.62
C ILE A 156 8.08 -9.41 15.15
N SER A 157 8.21 -9.73 13.86
CA SER A 157 7.74 -11.02 13.32
C SER A 157 8.65 -12.21 13.69
N GLY A 158 9.81 -11.96 14.32
CA GLY A 158 10.78 -12.98 14.68
C GLY A 158 11.51 -13.60 13.49
N ARG A 159 11.47 -12.95 12.33
CA ARG A 159 12.11 -13.42 11.11
C ARG A 159 13.61 -13.19 11.14
N ARG A 160 14.37 -14.22 10.75
CA ARG A 160 15.82 -14.10 10.57
C ARG A 160 16.12 -13.26 9.34
N TYR A 161 17.12 -12.40 9.44
CA TYR A 161 17.54 -11.54 8.35
C TYR A 161 19.06 -11.38 8.29
N LEU A 162 19.56 -10.97 7.12
CA LEU A 162 20.95 -10.59 6.90
C LEU A 162 20.98 -9.24 6.17
N LYS A 163 21.70 -8.27 6.74
CA LYS A 163 21.96 -6.98 6.11
C LYS A 163 23.09 -7.11 5.11
N LEU A 164 22.89 -6.57 3.91
CA LEU A 164 23.84 -6.61 2.81
C LEU A 164 24.08 -5.20 2.26
N PRO A 165 25.26 -4.94 1.65
CA PRO A 165 25.42 -3.78 0.78
C PRO A 165 24.30 -3.76 -0.28
N PRO A 166 23.65 -2.62 -0.55
CA PRO A 166 22.51 -2.56 -1.46
C PRO A 166 22.80 -3.16 -2.84
N VAL A 167 23.98 -2.90 -3.40
CA VAL A 167 24.37 -3.46 -4.71
C VAL A 167 24.33 -4.99 -4.68
N VAL A 168 24.82 -5.60 -3.60
CA VAL A 168 24.83 -7.07 -3.42
C VAL A 168 23.41 -7.60 -3.23
N ALA A 169 22.59 -6.95 -2.40
CA ALA A 169 21.20 -7.35 -2.19
C ALA A 169 20.40 -7.37 -3.50
N TYR A 170 20.54 -6.32 -4.32
CA TYR A 170 19.85 -6.22 -5.62
C TYR A 170 20.36 -7.26 -6.61
N ALA A 171 21.67 -7.51 -6.66
CA ALA A 171 22.26 -8.51 -7.54
C ALA A 171 21.74 -9.92 -7.22
N ILE A 172 21.74 -10.30 -5.94
CA ILE A 172 21.22 -11.61 -5.50
C ILE A 172 19.73 -11.73 -5.84
N ALA A 173 18.93 -10.72 -5.50
CA ALA A 173 17.50 -10.74 -5.81
C ALA A 173 17.23 -10.84 -7.32
N TYR A 174 18.06 -10.20 -8.15
CA TYR A 174 17.92 -10.28 -9.61
C TYR A 174 18.15 -11.71 -10.12
N ILE A 175 19.21 -12.36 -9.63
CA ILE A 175 19.54 -13.75 -9.98
C ILE A 175 18.43 -14.69 -9.53
N LEU A 176 17.98 -14.59 -8.27
CA LEU A 176 16.93 -15.45 -7.72
C LEU A 176 15.59 -15.25 -8.44
N HIS A 177 15.26 -14.01 -8.81
CA HIS A 177 14.06 -13.71 -9.58
C HIS A 177 14.13 -14.30 -10.99
N LYS A 178 15.26 -14.14 -11.69
CA LYS A 178 15.47 -14.73 -13.03
C LYS A 178 15.47 -16.26 -13.01
N ALA A 179 15.92 -16.86 -11.92
CA ALA A 179 15.89 -18.31 -11.72
C ALA A 179 14.50 -18.85 -11.30
N GLY A 180 13.50 -17.97 -11.10
CA GLY A 180 12.16 -18.38 -10.66
C GLY A 180 12.07 -18.79 -9.18
N VAL A 181 13.14 -18.61 -8.40
CA VAL A 181 13.20 -18.94 -6.97
C VAL A 181 12.49 -17.86 -6.15
N MET A 182 12.56 -16.61 -6.58
CA MET A 182 11.93 -15.47 -5.91
C MET A 182 10.86 -14.83 -6.80
N GLU A 183 9.63 -14.77 -6.29
CA GLU A 183 8.52 -14.13 -7.00
C GLU A 183 8.77 -12.62 -7.20
N ALA A 184 9.30 -11.94 -6.18
CA ALA A 184 9.50 -10.51 -6.26
C ALA A 184 10.79 -10.10 -6.96
N SER A 185 10.64 -9.09 -7.83
CA SER A 185 11.76 -8.43 -8.49
C SER A 185 12.61 -7.61 -7.51
N PRO A 186 13.86 -7.26 -7.87
CA PRO A 186 14.71 -6.37 -7.07
C PRO A 186 14.10 -5.00 -6.75
N ALA A 187 13.12 -4.55 -7.55
CA ALA A 187 12.43 -3.28 -7.33
C ALA A 187 11.68 -3.21 -5.99
N GLN A 188 11.39 -4.35 -5.36
CA GLN A 188 10.79 -4.38 -4.02
C GLN A 188 11.64 -3.67 -2.97
N TYR A 189 12.97 -3.66 -3.15
CA TYR A 189 13.86 -3.01 -2.20
C TYR A 189 13.74 -1.49 -2.22
N ASP A 190 13.26 -0.91 -3.32
CA ASP A 190 13.01 0.53 -3.39
C ASP A 190 11.95 0.94 -2.35
N VAL A 191 10.94 0.08 -2.10
CA VAL A 191 9.84 0.32 -1.13
C VAL A 191 10.34 0.43 0.30
N VAL A 192 11.34 -0.37 0.67
CA VAL A 192 11.86 -0.41 2.04
C VAL A 192 13.03 0.56 2.26
N ARG A 193 13.62 1.07 1.17
CA ARG A 193 14.77 1.99 1.22
C ARG A 193 14.38 3.45 1.04
N PHE A 194 13.30 3.74 0.30
CA PHE A 194 12.91 5.10 -0.04
C PHE A 194 11.55 5.47 0.54
N PRO A 195 11.38 6.73 1.01
CA PRO A 195 10.17 7.15 1.67
C PRO A 195 8.93 7.05 0.79
N GLN A 196 7.83 6.57 1.37
CA GLN A 196 6.50 6.52 0.77
C GLN A 196 5.37 6.74 1.80
N ALA A 197 5.72 7.13 3.03
CA ALA A 197 4.72 7.39 4.05
C ALA A 197 3.80 8.56 3.63
N VAL A 198 2.51 8.40 3.90
CA VAL A 198 1.44 9.33 3.55
C VAL A 198 0.84 9.99 4.79
N SER A 199 0.34 11.20 4.59
CA SER A 199 -0.46 11.93 5.55
C SER A 199 -1.90 11.47 5.47
N THR A 200 -2.54 11.26 6.61
CA THR A 200 -3.97 10.90 6.72
C THR A 200 -4.83 12.07 7.18
N GLU A 201 -4.25 13.28 7.29
CA GLU A 201 -4.92 14.45 7.86
C GLU A 201 -6.18 14.84 7.08
N LYS A 202 -6.17 14.69 5.74
CA LYS A 202 -7.33 15.00 4.91
C LYS A 202 -8.52 14.12 5.25
N ALA A 203 -8.31 12.80 5.34
CA ALA A 203 -9.36 11.84 5.69
C ALA A 203 -9.91 12.10 7.11
N ARG A 204 -9.04 12.43 8.07
CA ARG A 204 -9.45 12.80 9.43
C ARG A 204 -10.28 14.07 9.45
N ARG A 205 -9.82 15.14 8.79
CA ARG A 205 -10.45 16.46 8.79
C ARG A 205 -11.79 16.47 8.06
N GLU A 206 -11.85 15.84 6.88
CA GLU A 206 -13.02 15.95 5.99
C GLU A 206 -14.06 14.86 6.24
N LEU A 207 -13.63 13.65 6.61
CA LEU A 207 -14.53 12.50 6.79
C LEU A 207 -14.70 12.09 8.24
N GLY A 208 -13.87 12.62 9.17
CA GLY A 208 -13.83 12.16 10.55
C GLY A 208 -13.20 10.78 10.71
N PHE A 209 -12.52 10.26 9.68
CA PHE A 209 -11.96 8.92 9.71
C PHE A 209 -10.72 8.85 10.60
N ASN A 210 -10.80 8.01 11.64
CA ASN A 210 -9.67 7.65 12.49
C ASN A 210 -9.57 6.13 12.52
N PRO A 211 -8.44 5.54 12.12
CA PRO A 211 -8.27 4.09 12.17
C PRO A 211 -8.22 3.62 13.62
N GLU A 212 -8.81 2.45 13.92
CA GLU A 212 -8.70 1.87 15.27
C GLU A 212 -7.35 1.18 15.47
N TYR A 213 -6.72 0.72 14.39
CA TYR A 213 -5.40 0.09 14.46
C TYR A 213 -4.31 1.07 14.04
N THR A 214 -3.27 1.17 14.88
CA THR A 214 -2.00 1.78 14.47
C THR A 214 -1.29 0.89 13.45
N THR A 215 -0.26 1.41 12.78
CA THR A 215 0.61 0.61 11.89
C THR A 215 1.16 -0.63 12.62
N LEU A 216 1.63 -0.46 13.86
CA LEU A 216 2.08 -1.57 14.71
C LEU A 216 0.92 -2.50 15.09
N GLY A 217 -0.23 -1.95 15.46
CA GLY A 217 -1.43 -2.72 15.80
C GLY A 217 -1.89 -3.63 14.67
N ALA A 218 -1.88 -3.14 13.43
CA ALA A 218 -2.21 -3.92 12.24
C ALA A 218 -1.23 -5.09 12.03
N LEU A 219 0.07 -4.85 12.20
CA LEU A 219 1.08 -5.91 12.13
C LEU A 219 0.89 -6.96 13.23
N ILE A 220 0.67 -6.55 14.48
CA ILE A 220 0.43 -7.45 15.62
C ILE A 220 -0.81 -8.30 15.39
N SER A 221 -1.92 -7.69 14.95
CA SER A 221 -3.16 -8.39 14.61
C SER A 221 -2.92 -9.48 13.57
N PHE A 222 -2.25 -9.11 12.47
CA PHE A 222 -1.85 -10.05 11.42
C PHE A 222 -1.00 -11.21 11.97
N LEU A 223 0.09 -10.94 12.70
CA LEU A 223 0.98 -11.98 13.22
C LEU A 223 0.26 -12.96 14.14
N ARG A 224 -0.57 -12.44 15.07
CA ARG A 224 -1.36 -13.27 15.99
C ARG A 224 -2.34 -14.18 15.25
N SER A 225 -2.99 -13.66 14.20
CA SER A 225 -3.91 -14.46 13.38
C SER A 225 -3.22 -15.63 12.66
N LYS A 226 -1.91 -15.52 12.40
CA LYS A 226 -1.09 -16.57 11.77
C LYS A 226 -0.33 -17.44 12.80
N GLY A 227 -0.67 -17.33 14.09
CA GLY A 227 -0.05 -18.12 15.16
C GLY A 227 1.37 -17.68 15.52
N VAL A 228 1.83 -16.51 15.05
CA VAL A 228 3.14 -15.96 15.38
C VAL A 228 3.01 -15.07 16.60
N LYS A 229 3.76 -15.37 17.67
CA LYS A 229 3.85 -14.52 18.86
C LYS A 229 4.78 -13.33 18.53
N PRO A 230 4.28 -12.08 18.51
CA PRO A 230 5.13 -10.92 18.21
C PRO A 230 6.22 -10.75 19.27
N LYS A 231 7.43 -10.42 18.83
CA LYS A 231 8.53 -10.01 19.71
C LYS A 231 8.48 -8.49 19.86
N LEU A 232 7.82 -8.03 20.91
CA LEU A 232 7.91 -6.62 21.30
C LEU A 232 9.11 -6.52 22.23
N GLU A 233 9.98 -5.54 22.02
CA GLU A 233 11.01 -5.21 23.03
C GLU A 233 10.28 -4.82 24.33
N GLU A 234 10.66 -5.46 25.44
CA GLU A 234 10.19 -5.11 26.79
C GLU A 234 10.77 -3.78 27.26
#